data_AF-A0A2U3GYN1-F1
#
_entry.id   AF-A0A2U3GYN1-F1
#
_cell.length_a   1.000
_cell.length_b   1.000
_cell.length_c   1.000
_cell.angle_alpha   90.00
_cell.angle_beta   90.00
_cell.angle_gamma   90.00
#
_symmetry.space_group_name_H-M   'P 1'
#
loop_
_entity.id
_entity.type
_entity.pdbx_description
1 polymer ?
#
loop_
_entity_poly.entity_id
_entity_poly.type
_entity_poly.pdbx_seq_one_letter_code
_entity_poly.pdbx_strand_id
1 'polypeptide(L)' 'MFGNLKNLKDKFEEVVEEHGDKISDGLEKAGEFIDGKTGGKHTGKIDTAVDKAQDYIEKLGEKKD' A
#
# COMPACT_ATOMS: atom_id res chain seq x y z
N MET A 1 12.02 -5.11 -18.51
CA MET A 1 10.82 -5.42 -17.71
C MET A 1 9.96 -4.17 -17.41
N PHE A 2 9.76 -3.26 -18.37
CA PHE A 2 8.96 -2.04 -18.16
C PHE A 2 7.60 -2.06 -18.87
N GLY A 3 7.41 -2.92 -19.89
CA GLY A 3 6.15 -3.01 -20.63
C GLY A 3 4.99 -3.59 -19.81
N ASN A 4 5.27 -4.55 -18.93
CA ASN A 4 4.23 -5.18 -18.11
C ASN A 4 3.68 -4.23 -17.03
N LEU A 5 4.50 -3.30 -16.53
CA LEU A 5 4.08 -2.31 -15.54
C LEU A 5 3.15 -1.26 -16.16
N LYS A 6 3.42 -0.86 -17.42
CA LYS A 6 2.60 0.11 -18.13
C LYS A 6 1.21 -0.45 -18.45
N ASN A 7 1.15 -1.67 -19.00
CA ASN A 7 -0.12 -2.36 -19.24
C ASN A 7 -0.94 -2.60 -17.96
N LEU A 8 -0.28 -2.87 -16.83
CA LEU A 8 -0.96 -3.02 -15.55
C LEU A 8 -1.54 -1.70 -15.07
N LYS A 9 -0.80 -0.59 -15.23
CA LYS A 9 -1.25 0.76 -14.88
C LYS A 9 -2.44 1.20 -15.72
N ASP A 10 -2.39 0.99 -17.04
CA ASP A 10 -3.48 1.37 -17.95
C ASP A 10 -4.77 0.59 -17.62
N LYS A 11 -4.66 -0.72 -17.37
CA LYS A 11 -5.81 -1.54 -16.92
C LYS A 11 -6.34 -1.11 -15.55
N PHE A 12 -5.47 -0.68 -14.65
CA PHE A 12 -5.88 -0.22 -13.33
C PHE A 12 -6.64 1.11 -13.45
N GLU A 13 -6.16 2.04 -14.26
CA GLU A 13 -6.83 3.32 -14.55
C GLU A 13 -8.21 3.10 -15.17
N GLU A 14 -8.34 2.19 -16.13
CA GLU A 14 -9.63 1.83 -16.77
C GLU A 14 -10.63 1.26 -15.75
N VAL A 15 -10.19 0.36 -14.86
CA VAL A 15 -11.06 -0.19 -13.80
C VAL A 15 -11.41 0.85 -12.73
N VAL A 16 -10.52 1.81 -12.44
CA VAL A 16 -10.82 2.95 -11.55
C VAL A 16 -11.88 3.86 -12.17
N GLU A 17 -11.76 4.18 -13.46
CA GLU A 17 -12.74 5.04 -14.15
C GLU A 17 -14.11 4.36 -14.29
N GLU A 18 -14.14 3.07 -14.64
CA GLU A 18 -15.38 2.35 -14.92
C GLU A 18 -16.04 1.79 -13.64
N HIS A 19 -15.24 1.50 -12.60
CA HIS A 19 -15.63 0.76 -11.41
C HIS A 19 -14.86 1.18 -10.13
N GLY A 20 -14.62 2.48 -9.94
CA GLY A 20 -13.93 3.01 -8.75
C GLY A 20 -14.52 2.53 -7.40
N ASP A 21 -15.84 2.33 -7.35
CA ASP A 21 -16.52 1.75 -6.18
C ASP A 21 -16.11 0.30 -5.90
N LYS A 22 -15.90 -0.53 -6.95
CA LYS A 22 -15.47 -1.93 -6.79
C LYS A 22 -14.01 -2.04 -6.33
N ILE A 23 -13.17 -1.07 -6.67
CA ILE A 23 -11.80 -1.01 -6.17
C ILE A 23 -11.80 -0.68 -4.68
N SER A 24 -12.64 0.27 -4.26
CA SER A 24 -12.81 0.59 -2.85
C SER A 24 -13.32 -0.61 -2.06
N ASP A 25 -14.38 -1.28 -2.55
CA ASP A 25 -14.89 -2.53 -1.96
C ASP A 25 -13.85 -3.66 -1.94
N GLY A 26 -13.03 -3.76 -2.99
CA GLY A 26 -11.98 -4.77 -3.12
C GLY A 26 -10.81 -4.52 -2.17
N LEU A 27 -10.44 -3.25 -1.97
CA LEU A 27 -9.41 -2.82 -1.03
C LEU A 27 -9.86 -3.00 0.41
N GLU A 28 -11.10 -2.64 0.73
CA GLU A 28 -11.68 -2.81 2.06
C GLU A 28 -11.79 -4.30 2.42
N LYS A 29 -12.31 -5.13 1.49
CA LYS A 29 -12.30 -6.59 1.65
C LYS A 29 -10.90 -7.18 1.71
N ALA A 30 -9.94 -6.68 0.94
CA ALA A 30 -8.57 -7.15 1.03
C ALA A 30 -7.95 -6.78 2.39
N GLY A 31 -8.24 -5.59 2.90
CA GLY A 31 -7.89 -5.12 4.24
C GLY A 31 -8.46 -6.04 5.31
N GLU A 32 -9.77 -6.26 5.32
CA GLU A 32 -10.44 -7.17 6.26
C GLU A 32 -9.98 -8.62 6.11
N PHE A 33 -9.73 -9.09 4.89
CA PHE A 33 -9.31 -10.45 4.64
C PHE A 33 -7.87 -10.69 5.09
N ILE A 34 -6.98 -9.71 4.86
CA ILE A 34 -5.59 -9.75 5.33
C ILE A 34 -5.57 -9.56 6.85
N ASP A 35 -6.31 -8.62 7.41
CA ASP A 35 -6.38 -8.39 8.85
C ASP A 35 -7.01 -9.58 9.57
N GLY A 36 -8.09 -10.15 9.03
CA GLY A 36 -8.74 -11.37 9.52
C GLY A 36 -7.86 -12.62 9.39
N LYS A 37 -7.16 -12.82 8.27
CA LYS A 37 -6.17 -13.92 8.13
C LYS A 37 -4.99 -13.75 9.06
N THR A 38 -4.56 -12.52 9.25
CA THR A 38 -3.41 -12.21 10.09
C THR A 38 -3.84 -12.08 11.54
N GLY A 39 -5.13 -11.99 11.85
CA GLY A 39 -5.69 -11.80 13.19
C GLY A 39 -5.12 -10.57 13.90
N GLY A 40 -4.87 -9.48 13.18
CA GLY A 40 -4.14 -8.32 13.69
C GLY A 40 -2.65 -8.57 13.99
N LYS A 41 -2.08 -9.72 13.60
CA LYS A 41 -0.67 -10.07 13.89
C LYS A 41 0.35 -9.36 12.99
N HIS A 42 -0.10 -8.59 11.99
CA HIS A 42 0.78 -7.78 11.16
C HIS A 42 0.81 -6.31 11.54
N THR A 43 -0.06 -5.85 12.42
CA THR A 43 0.01 -4.51 13.02
C THR A 43 1.39 -4.25 13.60
N GLY A 44 1.94 -5.19 14.39
CA GLY A 44 3.29 -5.03 14.95
C GLY A 44 4.42 -4.99 13.91
N LYS A 45 4.27 -5.63 12.75
CA LYS A 45 5.27 -5.55 11.66
C LYS A 45 5.12 -4.28 10.85
N ILE A 46 3.89 -3.81 10.66
CA ILE A 46 3.57 -2.54 10.01
C ILE A 46 4.07 -1.39 10.89
N ASP A 47 3.80 -1.39 12.19
CA ASP A 47 4.31 -0.40 13.14
C ASP A 47 5.84 -0.38 13.15
N THR A 48 6.50 -1.54 13.24
CA THR A 48 7.97 -1.60 13.17
C THR A 48 8.51 -1.07 11.83
N ALA A 49 7.79 -1.29 10.73
CA ALA A 49 8.18 -0.78 9.42
C ALA A 49 7.98 0.73 9.31
N VAL A 50 6.90 1.26 9.88
CA VAL A 50 6.58 2.69 9.95
C VAL A 50 7.60 3.40 10.83
N ASP A 51 7.90 2.88 12.02
CA ASP A 51 8.94 3.42 12.91
C ASP A 51 10.28 3.50 12.18
N LYS A 52 10.71 2.41 11.53
CA LYS A 52 11.96 2.42 10.75
C LYS A 52 11.94 3.42 9.60
N ALA A 53 10.79 3.61 8.96
CA ALA A 53 10.67 4.57 7.86
C ALA A 53 10.75 6.01 8.40
N GLN A 54 10.08 6.32 9.51
CA GLN A 54 10.17 7.63 10.18
C GLN A 54 11.60 7.91 10.62
N ASP A 55 12.27 6.94 11.24
CA ASP A 55 13.65 7.06 11.70
C ASP A 55 14.64 7.31 10.54
N TYR A 56 14.36 6.73 9.36
CA TYR A 56 15.11 6.99 8.13
C TYR A 56 14.84 8.38 7.55
N ILE A 57 13.58 8.82 7.55
CA ILE A 57 13.18 10.14 7.05
C ILE A 57 13.76 11.23 7.95
N GLU A 58 13.73 11.06 9.27
CA GLU A 58 14.30 11.99 10.25
C GLU A 58 15.82 12.12 10.06
N LYS A 59 16.54 11.00 9.93
CA LYS A 59 17.99 11.01 9.61
C LYS A 59 18.33 11.60 8.24
N LEU A 60 17.42 11.53 7.27
CA LEU A 60 17.58 12.17 5.97
C LEU A 60 17.23 13.67 6.02
N GLY A 61 16.31 14.06 6.90
CA GLY A 61 15.95 15.44 7.19
C GLY A 61 17.05 16.19 7.93
N GLU A 62 17.63 15.59 8.98
CA GLU A 62 18.74 16.17 9.75
C GLU A 62 20.03 16.33 8.95
N LYS A 63 20.20 15.61 7.82
CA LYS A 63 21.35 15.80 6.93
C LYS A 63 21.19 16.96 5.93
N LYS A 64 20.09 17.70 5.99
CA LYS A 64 19.85 18.87 5.12
C LYS A 64 20.14 20.22 5.77
N ASP A 65 20.66 20.24 7.00
CA ASP A 65 21.16 21.45 7.66
C ASP A 65 22.69 21.41 7.86
#